data_AF-A0A2N0QPR0-F1
#
_entry.id   AF-A0A2N0QPR0-F1
#
_cell.length_a   1.000
_cell.length_b   1.000
_cell.length_c   1.000
_cell.angle_alpha   90.00
_cell.angle_beta   90.00
_cell.angle_gamma   90.00
#
_symmetry.space_group_name_H-M   'P 1'
#
loop_
_entity.id
_entity.type
_entity.pdbx_description
1 polymer ?
#
loop_
_entity_poly.entity_id
_entity_poly.type
_entity_poly.pdbx_seq_one_letter_code
_entity_poly.pdbx_strand_id
1 'polypeptide(L)'
;HEQLHVLGIYLPPITSSKNNIETLKSINLHLKTFLDSKNQYKKNIIMGDFNINPHKPNTTLTTNDMEDNSDGHVTLAFYHKKFLTTLRHHTYKDIVKIYNETPSYTFKNTSNHTSYIDIIFVSPNLISHTI
;
A
#
# COMPACT_ATOMS: atom_id res chain seq x y z
N HIS A 1 28.12 -2.54 -4.54
CA HIS A 1 27.30 -1.41 -5.03
C HIS A 1 25.93 -1.47 -4.36
N GLU A 2 25.56 -0.43 -3.60
CA GLU A 2 24.16 -0.26 -3.21
C GLU A 2 23.33 0.13 -4.42
N GLN A 3 22.22 -0.55 -4.67
CA GLN A 3 21.30 -0.25 -5.76
C GLN A 3 19.96 0.17 -5.17
N LEU A 4 19.46 1.33 -5.62
CA LEU A 4 18.10 1.79 -5.35
C LEU A 4 17.15 1.10 -6.33
N HIS A 5 16.10 0.48 -5.81
CA HIS A 5 15.02 -0.06 -6.63
C HIS A 5 13.77 0.79 -6.46
N VAL A 6 13.11 1.13 -7.56
CA VAL A 6 11.86 1.89 -7.56
C VAL A 6 10.78 1.03 -8.20
N LEU A 7 9.67 0.86 -7.51
CA LEU A 7 8.48 0.15 -7.99
C LEU A 7 7.32 1.13 -8.08
N GLY A 8 6.81 1.33 -9.30
CA GLY A 8 5.56 2.05 -9.55
C GLY A 8 4.36 1.12 -9.42
N ILE A 9 3.33 1.54 -8.69
CA ILE A 9 2.13 0.74 -8.44
C ILE A 9 0.87 1.55 -8.74
N TYR A 10 -0.13 0.86 -9.28
CA TYR A 10 -1.50 1.33 -9.34
C TYR A 10 -2.40 0.23 -8.78
N LEU A 11 -3.03 0.47 -7.63
CA LEU A 11 -4.02 -0.45 -7.08
C LEU A 11 -5.40 -0.14 -7.66
N PRO A 12 -6.12 -1.13 -8.24
CA PRO A 12 -7.48 -0.90 -8.72
C PRO A 12 -8.41 -0.32 -7.64
N PRO A 13 -9.25 0.68 -7.94
CA PRO A 13 -10.10 1.32 -6.94
C PRO A 13 -11.00 0.36 -6.18
N ILE A 14 -11.12 0.55 -4.86
CA ILE A 14 -12.05 -0.25 -4.02
C ILE A 14 -13.52 -0.09 -4.43
N THR A 15 -13.85 1.00 -5.10
CA THR A 15 -15.19 1.33 -5.62
C THR A 15 -15.41 0.89 -7.08
N SER A 16 -14.43 0.21 -7.68
CA SER A 16 -14.53 -0.25 -9.06
C SER A 16 -15.72 -1.18 -9.25
N SER A 17 -16.51 -0.96 -10.31
CA SER A 17 -17.57 -1.88 -10.75
C SER A 17 -17.03 -3.15 -11.42
N LYS A 18 -15.76 -3.15 -11.84
CA LYS A 18 -15.08 -4.33 -12.39
C LYS A 18 -14.58 -5.24 -11.28
N ASN A 19 -14.67 -6.55 -11.49
CA ASN A 19 -14.05 -7.54 -10.62
C ASN A 19 -12.51 -7.52 -10.81
N ASN A 20 -11.80 -6.87 -9.88
CA ASN A 20 -10.34 -6.78 -9.88
C ASN A 20 -9.68 -7.72 -8.85
N ILE A 21 -10.41 -8.74 -8.35
CA ILE A 21 -9.91 -9.64 -7.30
C ILE A 21 -8.64 -10.35 -7.74
N GLU A 22 -8.63 -10.96 -8.93
CA GLU A 22 -7.45 -11.70 -9.41
C GLU A 22 -6.25 -10.78 -9.64
N THR A 23 -6.46 -9.57 -10.19
CA THR A 23 -5.40 -8.57 -10.33
C THR A 23 -4.81 -8.19 -8.97
N LEU A 24 -5.65 -7.92 -7.97
CA LEU A 24 -5.21 -7.56 -6.62
C LEU A 24 -4.50 -8.74 -5.92
N LYS A 25 -4.94 -9.98 -6.14
CA LYS A 25 -4.23 -11.19 -5.67
C LYS A 25 -2.84 -11.27 -6.28
N SER A 26 -2.72 -11.11 -7.61
CA SER A 26 -1.42 -11.15 -8.29
C SER A 26 -0.48 -10.04 -7.82
N ILE A 27 -0.99 -8.82 -7.62
CA ILE A 27 -0.20 -7.71 -7.07
C ILE A 27 0.29 -8.03 -5.66
N ASN A 28 -0.59 -8.53 -4.78
CA ASN A 28 -0.22 -8.90 -3.41
C ASN A 28 0.82 -10.02 -3.38
N LEU A 29 0.64 -11.06 -4.21
CA LEU A 29 1.59 -12.15 -4.33
C LEU A 29 2.94 -11.64 -4.83
N HIS A 30 2.95 -10.81 -5.87
CA HIS A 30 4.18 -10.21 -6.39
C HIS A 30 4.89 -9.36 -5.33
N LEU A 31 4.16 -8.49 -4.61
CA LEU A 31 4.73 -7.69 -3.53
C LEU A 31 5.35 -8.60 -2.46
N LYS A 32 4.62 -9.61 -1.99
CA LYS A 32 5.10 -10.53 -0.95
C LYS A 32 6.37 -11.24 -1.41
N THR A 33 6.36 -11.86 -2.59
CA THR A 33 7.55 -12.52 -3.14
C THR A 33 8.71 -11.56 -3.33
N PHE A 34 8.45 -10.33 -3.81
CA PHE A 34 9.46 -9.31 -3.97
C PHE A 34 10.10 -8.92 -2.63
N LEU A 35 9.32 -8.76 -1.56
CA LEU A 35 9.82 -8.36 -0.25
C LEU A 35 10.50 -9.53 0.48
N ASP A 36 9.91 -10.73 0.46
CA ASP A 36 10.45 -11.92 1.12
C ASP A 36 11.79 -12.38 0.50
N SER A 37 11.97 -12.19 -0.81
CA SER A 37 13.22 -12.57 -1.50
C SER A 37 14.35 -11.55 -1.36
N LYS A 38 14.07 -10.36 -0.83
CA LYS A 38 15.05 -9.27 -0.77
C LYS A 38 15.87 -9.35 0.50
N ASN A 39 17.19 -9.24 0.31
CA ASN A 39 18.11 -8.98 1.41
C ASN A 39 17.73 -7.67 2.11
N GLN A 40 17.70 -7.72 3.44
CA GLN A 40 17.43 -6.62 4.35
C GLN A 40 18.30 -5.37 4.16
N TYR A 41 19.32 -5.37 3.31
CA TYR A 41 20.16 -4.19 3.03
C TYR A 41 19.77 -3.40 1.77
N LYS A 42 18.79 -3.86 0.98
CA LYS A 42 18.40 -3.16 -0.26
C LYS A 42 17.54 -1.91 0.03
N LYS A 43 17.85 -0.81 -0.67
CA LYS A 43 17.10 0.44 -0.65
C LYS A 43 15.99 0.35 -1.69
N ASN A 44 14.73 0.45 -1.27
CA ASN A 44 13.58 0.39 -2.18
C ASN A 44 12.62 1.55 -1.93
N ILE A 45 12.02 2.03 -3.01
CA ILE A 45 10.88 2.95 -3.03
C ILE A 45 9.73 2.25 -3.72
N ILE A 46 8.56 2.27 -3.11
CA ILE A 46 7.30 1.78 -3.68
C ILE A 46 6.34 2.95 -3.71
N MET A 47 5.91 3.37 -4.90
CA MET A 47 5.13 4.59 -5.06
C MET A 47 4.03 4.48 -6.11
N GLY A 48 3.00 5.30 -5.97
CA GLY A 48 1.94 5.46 -6.97
C GLY A 48 0.58 5.63 -6.30
N ASP A 49 -0.48 5.35 -7.05
CA ASP A 49 -1.87 5.47 -6.58
C ASP A 49 -2.34 4.16 -5.92
N PHE A 50 -2.55 4.23 -4.61
CA PHE A 50 -2.98 3.09 -3.81
C PHE A 50 -4.51 2.99 -3.74
N ASN A 51 -5.25 3.96 -4.24
CA ASN A 51 -6.72 4.03 -4.16
C ASN A 51 -7.30 3.82 -2.75
N ILE A 52 -6.49 4.03 -1.72
CA ILE A 52 -6.87 3.93 -0.32
C ILE A 52 -5.96 4.84 0.51
N ASN A 53 -6.52 5.47 1.55
CA ASN A 53 -5.73 6.24 2.52
C ASN A 53 -5.32 5.32 3.68
N PRO A 54 -4.02 4.98 3.85
CA PRO A 54 -3.56 4.07 4.90
C PRO A 54 -3.57 4.70 6.30
N HIS A 55 -3.67 6.04 6.38
CA HIS A 55 -3.63 6.78 7.64
C HIS A 55 -5.03 7.16 8.15
N LYS A 56 -6.07 6.96 7.34
CA LYS A 56 -7.45 7.22 7.76
C LYS A 56 -8.04 5.92 8.32
N PRO A 57 -8.65 5.94 9.52
CA PRO A 57 -9.45 4.82 10.00
C PRO A 57 -10.60 4.60 9.01
N ASN A 58 -10.54 3.50 8.27
CA ASN A 58 -11.58 3.17 7.31
C ASN A 58 -12.45 2.09 7.95
N THR A 59 -13.72 2.39 8.18
CA THR A 59 -14.69 1.45 8.77
C THR A 59 -14.93 0.22 7.86
N THR A 60 -14.59 0.31 6.58
CA THR A 60 -14.54 -0.82 5.64
C THR A 60 -13.34 -1.73 5.83
N LEU A 61 -12.34 -1.33 6.63
CA LEU A 61 -11.10 -2.07 6.91
C LEU A 61 -11.05 -2.62 8.36
N THR A 62 -12.07 -2.38 9.18
CA THR A 62 -12.10 -2.79 10.60
C THR A 62 -12.41 -4.27 10.81
N THR A 63 -12.71 -5.05 9.76
CA THR A 63 -12.82 -6.51 9.89
C THR A 63 -11.42 -7.12 9.97
N ASN A 64 -11.16 -7.85 11.04
CA ASN A 64 -9.93 -8.61 11.28
C ASN A 64 -9.87 -9.85 10.37
N ASP A 65 -9.98 -9.65 9.07
CA ASP A 65 -9.83 -10.71 8.08
C ASP A 65 -8.31 -10.94 7.86
N MET A 66 -7.61 -11.34 8.92
CA MET A 66 -6.22 -11.81 8.82
C MET A 66 -6.15 -13.30 8.47
N GLU A 67 -7.28 -14.00 8.47
CA GLU A 67 -7.36 -15.40 8.03
C GLU A 67 -7.91 -15.44 6.60
N ASP A 68 -7.20 -16.14 5.71
CA ASP A 68 -7.71 -16.54 4.40
C ASP A 68 -8.94 -17.44 4.66
N ASN A 69 -10.10 -16.84 4.86
CA ASN A 69 -11.38 -17.54 4.86
C ASN A 69 -11.61 -18.01 3.42
N SER A 70 -11.23 -19.26 3.15
CA SER A 70 -11.36 -19.91 1.85
C SER A 70 -12.80 -20.07 1.35
N ASP A 71 -13.79 -19.57 2.11
CA ASP A 71 -15.23 -19.67 1.82
C ASP A 71 -15.98 -18.32 1.93
N GLY A 72 -15.29 -17.21 2.24
CA GLY A 72 -15.89 -15.89 2.38
C GLY A 72 -15.82 -15.05 1.12
N HIS A 73 -16.86 -14.27 0.80
CA HIS A 73 -16.75 -13.22 -0.22
C HIS A 73 -15.75 -12.15 0.23
N VAL A 74 -14.53 -12.22 -0.30
CA VAL A 74 -13.45 -11.26 -0.03
C VAL A 74 -13.63 -9.98 -0.86
N THR A 75 -13.61 -8.82 -0.21
CA THR A 75 -13.79 -7.52 -0.87
C THR A 75 -12.49 -6.98 -1.49
N LEU A 76 -12.58 -6.00 -2.41
CA LEU A 76 -11.38 -5.29 -2.90
C LEU A 76 -10.61 -4.59 -1.75
N ALA A 77 -11.34 -4.12 -0.74
CA ALA A 77 -10.77 -3.47 0.45
C ALA A 77 -9.87 -4.42 1.26
N PHE A 78 -10.22 -5.71 1.33
CA PHE A 78 -9.38 -6.73 1.95
C PHE A 78 -7.99 -6.79 1.29
N TYR A 79 -7.92 -6.81 -0.05
CA TYR A 79 -6.64 -6.92 -0.73
C TYR A 79 -5.78 -5.65 -0.61
N HIS A 80 -6.41 -4.48 -0.46
CA HIS A 80 -5.70 -3.25 -0.11
C HIS A 80 -5.13 -3.33 1.30
N LYS A 81 -5.91 -3.84 2.26
CA LYS A 81 -5.44 -4.09 3.63
C LYS A 81 -4.25 -5.05 3.64
N LYS A 82 -4.37 -6.18 2.94
CA LYS A 82 -3.30 -7.19 2.82
C LYS A 82 -2.02 -6.54 2.27
N PHE A 83 -2.13 -5.71 1.23
CA PHE A 83 -0.99 -5.00 0.65
C PHE A 83 -0.31 -4.07 1.67
N LEU A 84 -1.09 -3.21 2.34
CA LEU A 84 -0.57 -2.27 3.33
C LEU A 84 0.01 -2.98 4.56
N THR A 85 -0.62 -4.06 5.03
CA THR A 85 -0.12 -4.91 6.11
C THR A 85 1.20 -5.55 5.73
N THR A 86 1.34 -6.08 4.51
CA THR A 86 2.61 -6.66 4.02
C THR A 86 3.73 -5.61 4.02
N LEU A 87 3.46 -4.39 3.57
CA LEU A 87 4.44 -3.28 3.66
C LEU A 87 4.84 -2.98 5.10
N ARG A 88 3.86 -2.89 6.01
CA ARG A 88 4.07 -2.61 7.43
C ARG A 88 4.88 -3.71 8.13
N HIS A 89 4.60 -4.98 7.84
CA HIS A 89 5.37 -6.11 8.36
C HIS A 89 6.85 -6.05 7.92
N HIS A 90 7.11 -5.54 6.72
CA HIS A 90 8.47 -5.27 6.22
C HIS A 90 9.01 -3.90 6.61
N THR A 91 8.37 -3.21 7.57
CA THR A 91 8.79 -1.93 8.15
C THR A 91 8.90 -0.76 7.14
N TYR A 92 8.22 -0.85 6.00
CA TYR A 92 8.12 0.28 5.08
C TYR A 92 7.32 1.41 5.73
N LYS A 93 7.75 2.65 5.50
CA LYS A 93 7.04 3.83 5.99
C LYS A 93 6.71 4.77 4.83
N ASP A 94 5.59 5.46 4.97
CA ASP A 94 5.25 6.59 4.12
C ASP A 94 6.21 7.75 4.43
N ILE A 95 7.07 8.11 3.48
CA ILE A 95 8.08 9.15 3.68
C ILE A 95 7.45 10.53 3.84
N VAL A 96 6.34 10.83 3.15
CA VAL A 96 5.68 12.14 3.22
C VAL A 96 5.10 12.33 4.63
N LYS A 97 4.48 11.28 5.18
CA LYS A 97 3.92 11.28 6.53
C LYS A 97 4.98 11.45 7.63
N ILE A 98 6.24 11.03 7.38
CA ILE A 98 7.35 11.23 8.33
C ILE A 98 7.67 12.73 8.48
N TYR A 99 7.73 13.47 7.38
CA TYR A 99 8.07 14.91 7.40
C TYR A 99 6.87 15.83 7.58
N ASN A 100 5.66 15.34 7.26
CA ASN A 100 4.43 16.09 7.39
C ASN A 100 3.39 15.25 8.13
N GLU A 101 3.09 15.64 9.37
CA GLU A 101 2.08 14.97 10.19
C GLU A 101 0.70 14.96 9.51
N THR A 102 0.38 15.96 8.67
CA THR A 102 -0.88 15.98 7.91
C THR A 102 -0.60 16.17 6.41
N PRO A 103 -0.30 15.08 5.67
CA PRO A 103 -0.08 15.15 4.22
C PRO A 103 -1.28 15.77 3.50
N SER A 104 -1.00 16.64 2.52
CA SER A 104 -2.03 17.19 1.66
C SER A 104 -2.72 16.09 0.85
N TYR A 105 -4.00 16.29 0.54
CA TYR A 105 -4.73 15.38 -0.33
C TYR A 105 -4.10 15.32 -1.73
N THR A 106 -4.08 14.13 -2.31
CA THR A 106 -3.53 13.87 -3.65
C THR A 106 -4.63 13.53 -4.66
N PHE A 107 -5.84 13.24 -4.17
CA PHE A 107 -7.02 12.99 -4.97
C PHE A 107 -8.20 13.89 -4.57
N LYS A 108 -9.00 14.27 -5.57
CA LYS A 108 -10.27 14.98 -5.41
C LYS A 108 -11.27 14.47 -6.46
N ASN A 109 -12.45 14.03 -6.03
CA ASN A 109 -13.51 13.62 -6.95
C ASN A 109 -14.41 14.81 -7.37
N THR A 110 -15.37 14.54 -8.26
CA THR A 110 -16.34 15.54 -8.75
C THR A 110 -17.28 16.08 -7.66
N SER A 111 -17.48 15.35 -6.57
CA SER A 111 -18.24 15.76 -5.38
C SER A 111 -17.41 16.53 -4.35
N ASN A 112 -16.19 16.96 -4.70
CA ASN A 112 -15.23 17.62 -3.81
C ASN A 112 -14.74 16.76 -2.62
N HIS A 113 -14.97 15.45 -2.62
CA HIS A 113 -14.35 14.56 -1.64
C HIS A 113 -12.87 14.43 -1.96
N THR A 114 -12.04 14.68 -0.96
CA THR A 114 -10.59 14.60 -1.06
C THR A 114 -10.03 13.41 -0.30
N SER A 115 -8.92 12.87 -0.78
CA SER A 115 -8.21 11.79 -0.10
C SER A 115 -6.72 11.85 -0.42
N TYR A 116 -5.91 11.33 0.50
CA TYR A 116 -4.48 11.11 0.30
C TYR A 116 -4.29 9.64 -0.06
N ILE A 117 -4.05 9.36 -1.35
CA ILE A 117 -4.02 8.00 -1.93
C ILE A 117 -2.79 7.75 -2.82
N ASP A 118 -2.17 8.80 -3.35
CA ASP A 118 -0.83 8.73 -3.92
C ASP A 118 0.22 8.77 -2.82
N ILE A 119 0.99 7.68 -2.68
CA ILE A 119 1.85 7.45 -1.52
C ILE A 119 3.23 7.01 -1.96
N ILE A 120 4.24 7.39 -1.19
CA ILE A 120 5.64 6.98 -1.38
C ILE A 120 6.08 6.21 -0.14
N PHE A 121 6.12 4.88 -0.24
CA PHE A 121 6.68 4.01 0.78
C PHE A 121 8.16 3.78 0.56
N VAL A 122 8.96 3.89 1.62
CA VAL A 122 10.40 3.68 1.60
C VAL A 122 10.82 2.55 2.53
N SER A 123 11.83 1.79 2.12
CA SER A 123 12.37 0.67 2.92
C SER A 123 13.13 1.18 4.16
N PRO A 124 13.22 0.40 5.26
CA PRO A 124 13.92 0.78 6.50
C PRO A 124 15.34 1.32 6.29
N ASN A 125 16.11 0.74 5.37
CA ASN A 125 17.49 1.17 5.13
C ASN A 125 17.59 2.45 4.30
N LEU A 126 16.51 2.85 3.62
CA LEU A 126 16.45 4.17 3.01
C LEU A 126 16.03 5.20 4.05
N ILE A 127 15.14 4.83 4.99
CA ILE A 127 14.68 5.70 6.08
C ILE A 127 15.86 6.22 6.91
N SER A 128 16.82 5.35 7.26
CA SER A 128 18.01 5.73 8.01
C SER A 128 18.96 6.70 7.29
N HIS A 129 18.77 6.92 5.99
CA HIS A 129 19.54 7.89 5.19
C HIS A 129 18.72 9.16 4.88
N THR A 130 17.46 9.19 5.29
CA THR A 130 16.56 10.33 5.06
C THR A 130 16.29 11.13 6.35
N ILE A 131 16.27 10.46 7.51
CA ILE A 131 16.17 11.09 8.84
C ILE A 131 17.58 11.38 9.36
#